data_AF-A0A1Y5MRM4-F1
#
_entry.id   AF-A0A1Y5MRM4-F1
#
_cell.length_a   1.000
_cell.length_b   1.000
_cell.length_c   1.000
_cell.angle_alpha   90.00
_cell.angle_beta   90.00
_cell.angle_gamma   90.00
#
_symmetry.space_group_name_H-M   'P 1'
#
loop_
_entity.id
_entity.type
_entity.pdbx_description
1 polymer ?
#
loop_
_entity_poly.entity_id
_entity_poly.type
_entity_poly.pdbx_seq_one_letter_code
_entity_poly.pdbx_strand_id
1 'polypeptide(L)'
;MTYGEAIMSAKDKMKIVNGTFKIGVPLPQRLSFESAMKYYCEKLDRYWLSKIELSPSSKFSKQDVLRILKGKNLNGAINDH
;
A
#
# COMPACT_ATOMS: atom_id res chain seq x y z
N MET A 1 0.33 -10.33 -2.02
CA MET A 1 1.62 -9.93 -2.60
C MET A 1 1.41 -9.71 -4.09
N THR A 2 1.72 -8.53 -4.59
CA THR A 2 1.53 -8.17 -6.01
C THR A 2 2.71 -8.65 -6.87
N TYR A 3 2.56 -8.62 -8.19
CA TYR A 3 3.64 -8.88 -9.13
C TYR A 3 4.88 -8.00 -8.87
N GLY A 4 4.68 -6.70 -8.62
CA GLY A 4 5.77 -5.78 -8.31
C GLY A 4 6.48 -6.10 -7.00
N GLU A 5 5.73 -6.47 -5.97
CA GLU A 5 6.30 -6.90 -4.68
C GLU A 5 7.10 -8.20 -4.81
N ALA A 6 6.58 -9.17 -5.57
CA ALA A 6 7.27 -10.43 -5.84
C ALA A 6 8.61 -10.18 -6.56
N ILE A 7 8.63 -9.31 -7.57
CA ILE A 7 9.85 -8.86 -8.26
C ILE A 7 10.83 -8.25 -7.26
N MET A 8 10.40 -7.26 -6.47
CA MET A 8 11.30 -6.58 -5.53
C MET A 8 11.85 -7.52 -4.46
N SER A 9 11.04 -8.47 -4.00
CA SER A 9 11.46 -9.47 -3.00
C SER A 9 12.46 -10.50 -3.55
N ALA A 10 12.50 -10.69 -4.86
CA ALA A 10 13.37 -11.64 -5.54
C ALA A 10 14.49 -10.93 -6.32
N LYS A 11 14.77 -9.66 -6.01
CA LYS A 11 15.77 -8.85 -6.71
C LYS A 11 17.17 -9.48 -6.67
N ASP A 12 17.52 -10.09 -5.55
CA ASP A 12 18.75 -10.86 -5.32
C ASP A 12 18.84 -12.13 -6.17
N LYS A 13 17.70 -12.69 -6.58
CA LYS A 13 17.57 -13.91 -7.39
C LYS A 13 17.45 -13.63 -8.88
N MET A 14 17.54 -12.36 -9.29
CA MET A 14 17.51 -11.95 -10.68
C MET A 14 18.84 -12.28 -11.36
N LYS A 15 18.77 -12.93 -12.53
CA LYS A 15 19.95 -13.28 -13.32
C LYS A 15 19.70 -12.97 -14.78
N ILE A 16 20.76 -12.58 -15.50
CA ILE A 16 20.77 -12.55 -16.96
C ILE A 16 21.16 -13.94 -17.42
N VAL A 17 20.29 -14.59 -18.19
CA VAL A 17 20.53 -15.91 -18.80
C VAL A 17 20.32 -15.77 -20.30
N ASN A 18 21.37 -16.00 -21.09
CA ASN A 18 21.36 -15.84 -22.55
C ASN A 18 20.81 -14.47 -22.99
N GLY A 19 21.26 -13.39 -22.35
CA GLY A 19 20.80 -12.03 -22.63
C GLY A 19 19.37 -11.71 -22.17
N THR A 20 18.62 -12.68 -21.63
CA THR A 20 17.27 -12.48 -21.12
C THR A 20 17.26 -12.38 -19.60
N PHE A 21 16.53 -11.41 -19.07
CA PHE A 21 16.34 -11.26 -17.63
C PHE A 21 15.40 -12.34 -17.09
N LYS A 22 15.88 -13.17 -16.17
CA LYS A 22 15.09 -14.21 -15.51
C LYS A 22 15.01 -13.93 -14.01
N ILE A 23 13.78 -13.96 -13.51
CA ILE A 23 13.49 -13.92 -12.08
C ILE A 23 13.34 -15.36 -11.62
N GLY A 24 14.22 -15.84 -10.74
CA GLY A 24 14.28 -17.23 -10.29
C GLY A 24 13.14 -17.68 -9.35
N VAL A 25 11.97 -17.03 -9.41
CA VAL A 25 10.80 -17.36 -8.61
C VAL A 25 9.53 -17.28 -9.46
N PRO A 26 8.50 -18.10 -9.17
CA PRO A 26 7.20 -17.97 -9.81
C PRO A 26 6.58 -16.60 -9.48
N LEU A 27 6.11 -15.90 -10.51
CA LEU A 27 5.50 -14.59 -10.37
C LEU A 27 3.97 -14.72 -10.31
N PRO A 28 3.30 -14.02 -9.37
CA PRO A 28 1.85 -14.01 -9.33
C PRO A 28 1.27 -13.28 -10.54
N GLN A 29 -0.01 -13.50 -10.85
CA GLN A 29 -0.68 -12.76 -11.91
C GLN A 29 -0.67 -11.25 -11.61
N ARG A 30 -0.50 -10.43 -12.65
CA ARG A 30 -0.65 -8.97 -12.53
C ARG A 30 -2.09 -8.65 -12.19
N LEU A 31 -2.27 -7.81 -11.17
CA LEU A 31 -3.58 -7.28 -10.80
C LEU A 31 -4.06 -6.30 -11.88
N SER A 32 -5.38 -6.15 -12.00
CA SER A 32 -5.96 -5.02 -12.74
C SER A 32 -5.56 -3.69 -12.10
N PHE A 33 -5.61 -2.60 -12.85
CA PHE A 33 -5.28 -1.28 -12.32
C PHE A 33 -6.10 -0.92 -11.07
N GLU A 34 -7.42 -1.13 -11.13
CA GLU A 34 -8.33 -0.88 -9.99
C GLU A 34 -7.96 -1.72 -8.76
N SER A 35 -7.72 -3.01 -8.95
CA SER A 35 -7.33 -3.91 -7.86
C SER A 35 -5.96 -3.54 -7.27
N ALA A 36 -5.01 -3.15 -8.12
CA ALA A 36 -3.70 -2.69 -7.69
C ALA A 36 -3.80 -1.40 -6.90
N MET A 37 -4.60 -0.44 -7.37
CA MET A 37 -4.80 0.83 -6.69
C MET A 37 -5.41 0.62 -5.31
N LYS A 38 -6.48 -0.19 -5.21
CA LYS A 38 -7.09 -0.56 -3.93
C LYS A 38 -6.07 -1.20 -3.00
N TYR A 39 -5.33 -2.20 -3.47
CA TYR A 39 -4.34 -2.93 -2.66
C TYR A 39 -3.26 -2.00 -2.10
N TYR A 40 -2.67 -1.15 -2.94
CA TYR A 40 -1.60 -0.25 -2.51
C TYR A 40 -2.11 0.87 -1.60
N CYS A 41 -3.30 1.41 -1.84
CA CYS A 41 -3.95 2.36 -0.93
C CYS A 41 -4.18 1.74 0.45
N GLU A 42 -4.76 0.54 0.53
CA GLU A 42 -4.96 -0.16 1.81
C GLU A 42 -3.65 -0.51 2.53
N LYS A 43 -2.60 -0.82 1.77
CA LYS A 43 -1.26 -1.07 2.33
C LYS A 43 -0.67 0.21 2.92
N LEU A 44 -0.81 1.34 2.22
CA LEU A 44 -0.33 2.65 2.68
C LEU A 44 -1.09 3.11 3.93
N ASP A 45 -2.39 2.86 3.99
CA ASP A 45 -3.22 3.15 5.16
C ASP A 45 -2.74 2.39 6.39
N ARG A 46 -2.50 1.08 6.24
CA ARG A 46 -1.96 0.25 7.32
C ARG A 46 -0.59 0.73 7.78
N TYR A 47 0.28 1.12 6.85
CA TYR A 47 1.58 1.71 7.18
C TYR A 47 1.41 2.97 8.04
N TRP A 48 0.61 3.94 7.61
CA TRP A 48 0.40 5.17 8.36
C TRP A 48 -0.27 4.93 9.72
N LEU A 49 -1.27 4.06 9.80
CA LEU A 49 -1.89 3.68 11.08
C LEU A 49 -0.89 3.08 12.07
N SER A 50 0.09 2.31 11.58
CA SER A 50 1.17 1.77 12.42
C SER A 50 2.15 2.83 12.91
N LYS A 51 2.25 3.98 12.22
CA LYS A 51 3.15 5.10 12.57
C LYS A 51 2.47 6.15 13.44
N ILE A 52 1.15 6.20 13.45
CA ILE A 52 0.41 7.13 14.31
C ILE A 52 0.48 6.63 15.75
N GLU A 53 1.14 7.40 16.61
CA GLU A 53 1.15 7.22 18.06
C GLU A 53 0.33 8.34 18.70
N LEU A 54 -0.53 7.98 19.65
CA LEU A 54 -1.43 8.91 20.30
C LEU A 54 -1.28 8.81 21.81
N SER A 55 -1.33 9.95 22.48
CA SER A 55 -1.50 9.98 23.93
C SER A 55 -2.76 9.21 24.34
N PRO A 56 -2.77 8.51 25.48
CA PRO A 56 -3.99 7.95 26.06
C PRO A 56 -5.11 8.99 26.26
N SER A 57 -4.75 10.27 26.40
CA SER A 57 -5.69 11.40 26.53
C SER A 57 -6.14 12.02 25.19
N SER A 58 -5.72 11.45 24.05
CA SER A 58 -6.07 11.96 22.73
C SER A 58 -7.58 11.92 22.50
N LYS A 59 -8.14 13.02 21.97
CA LYS A 59 -9.54 13.10 21.54
C LYS A 59 -9.81 12.47 20.18
N PHE A 60 -8.75 12.25 19.39
CA PHE A 60 -8.84 11.68 18.06
C PHE A 60 -8.41 10.21 18.08
N SER A 61 -9.07 9.39 17.26
CA SER A 61 -8.60 8.04 16.94
C SER A 61 -7.49 8.08 15.88
N LYS A 62 -6.74 6.98 15.74
CA LYS A 62 -5.75 6.86 14.65
C LYS A 62 -6.40 6.99 13.27
N GLN A 63 -7.65 6.54 13.15
CA GLN A 63 -8.44 6.62 11.92
C GLN A 63 -8.81 8.07 11.59
N ASP A 64 -9.14 8.89 12.59
CA ASP A 64 -9.39 10.32 12.39
C ASP A 64 -8.14 11.02 11.88
N VAL A 65 -7.00 10.74 12.51
CA VAL A 65 -5.70 11.27 12.06
C VAL A 65 -5.36 10.83 10.64
N LEU A 66 -5.59 9.55 10.30
CA LEU A 66 -5.40 9.07 8.93
C LEU A 66 -6.30 9.81 7.92
N ARG A 67 -7.55 10.10 8.27
CA ARG A 67 -8.47 10.87 7.41
C ARG A 67 -7.95 12.29 7.18
N ILE A 68 -7.46 12.96 8.23
CA ILE A 68 -6.83 14.29 8.13
C ILE A 68 -5.63 14.26 7.19
N LEU A 69 -4.74 13.26 7.34
CA LEU A 69 -3.55 13.10 6.47
C LEU A 69 -3.92 12.92 4.99
N LYS A 70 -5.10 12.35 4.73
CA LYS A 70 -5.66 12.21 3.38
C LYS A 70 -6.39 13.47 2.88
N GLY A 71 -6.34 14.57 3.63
CA GLY A 71 -7.06 15.80 3.33
C GLY A 71 -8.58 15.68 3.47
N LYS A 72 -9.09 14.63 4.12
CA LYS A 72 -10.54 14.49 4.37
C LYS A 72 -10.93 15.33 5.56
N ASN A 73 -11.92 16.21 5.37
CA ASN A 73 -12.46 17.02 6.44
C ASN A 73 -13.19 16.11 7.46
N LEU A 74 -12.93 16.33 8.75
CA LEU A 74 -13.60 15.59 9.82
C LEU A 74 -15.02 16.11 10.08
N ASN A 75 -15.35 17.30 9.58
CA ASN A 75 -16.55 18.05 9.98
C ASN A 75 -17.69 18.09 8.93
N GLY A 76 -17.65 17.32 7.83
CA GLY A 76 -18.75 17.43 6.86
C GLY A 76 -18.69 16.46 5.70
N ALA A 77 -19.84 15.80 5.49
CA ALA A 77 -20.31 14.96 4.39
C ALA A 77 -19.29 14.57 3.30
N ILE A 78 -19.06 13.27 3.18
CA ILE A 78 -18.67 12.65 1.91
C ILE A 78 -19.90 12.76 0.99
N ASN A 79 -20.03 13.87 0.27
CA ASN A 79 -20.86 13.89 -0.92
C ASN A 79 -19.95 13.46 -2.08
N ASP A 80 -19.83 12.15 -2.26
CA ASP A 80 -19.26 11.56 -3.48
C ASP A 80 -20.37 11.60 -4.55
N HIS A 81 -20.24 12.50 -5.54
CA HIS A 81 -20.96 12.45 -6.81
C HIS A 81 -20.05 11.86 -7.88
#